data_AF-A0A3A9V633-F1
#
_entry.id   AF-A0A3A9V633-F1
#
_cell.length_a   1.000
_cell.length_b   1.000
_cell.length_c   1.000
_cell.angle_alpha   90.00
_cell.angle_beta   90.00
_cell.angle_gamma   90.00
#
_symmetry.space_group_name_H-M   'P 1'
#
loop_
_entity.id
_entity.type
_entity.pdbx_description
1 polymer ?
#
loop_
_entity_poly.entity_id
_entity_poly.type
_entity_poly.pdbx_seq_one_letter_code
_entity_poly.pdbx_strand_id
1 'polypeptide(L)'
;MIFSRTRFLFFFSISYCILLGVGVHSITAQKSEIDTAQEFFEKGRSYYRKENYKESVAYYKNAEEIFKKLGEEKSLCLTSTLKGHAYMMNDQNQKALDAYYTSLAIAQKIGDLDQEAIANSGLVLVYKKTNQFDKALKVSRKTLQSIDQTSFKDTKIHVDIITTNVEVYLDTERYDSVVYYADQGIAMSKILNHKEGLIDLYIKKGVVFYYQEDYEQSLDYLYKAEKILQNNNINNRFYPTVNSNYFVASCYYQQQLYDKAINRLLLTIKASDKNDLLKLPVRQSHLLLANCYAAKKDFEQSTYWHAKYSSLNEAYQKRKDQTVNKIYEKEAQQLEDGIKVLQSQRNKDKTRTTYAYGIAGLLLGCLVILVVLYKRKQRSNQRIFNELLQQITALETKEKEVVTVKETTKEIAKEVVIDEDTVNEILKGLDRLERQEFFLRSDCNLRTIAKKVKTNATYLSKIINLHKKKNFNDYLNELRIDYALKRLKNDKKFRAFSIKSIATEIGYKSDYSFAKHFKTRTGLNPSYYIKKIAKQEHTRDQLV
;
A
#
# COMPACT_ATOMS: atom_id res chain seq x y z
N MET A 1 28.62 25.39 -46.16
CA MET A 1 27.77 24.71 -45.17
C MET A 1 28.28 23.31 -44.78
N ILE A 2 29.61 23.08 -44.68
CA ILE A 2 30.19 21.71 -44.57
C ILE A 2 30.89 21.45 -43.23
N PHE A 3 31.46 22.46 -42.58
CA PHE A 3 32.33 22.32 -41.40
C PHE A 3 31.66 21.90 -40.07
N SER A 4 30.32 21.79 -40.00
CA SER A 4 29.61 21.40 -38.77
C SER A 4 29.35 19.90 -38.62
N ARG A 5 29.18 19.15 -39.73
CA ARG A 5 28.83 17.72 -39.68
C ARG A 5 29.98 16.81 -39.23
N THR A 6 31.21 17.10 -39.66
CA THR A 6 32.39 16.30 -39.33
C THR A 6 32.74 16.33 -37.85
N ARG A 7 32.70 17.51 -37.21
CA ARG A 7 32.89 17.63 -35.75
C ARG A 7 31.83 16.87 -34.95
N PHE A 8 30.56 16.89 -35.39
CA PHE A 8 29.47 16.22 -34.68
C PHE A 8 29.61 14.69 -34.67
N LEU A 9 30.02 14.10 -35.80
CA LEU A 9 30.29 12.66 -35.90
C LEU A 9 31.49 12.23 -35.05
N PHE A 10 32.54 13.07 -34.96
CA PHE A 10 33.76 12.76 -34.19
C PHE A 10 33.52 12.78 -32.67
N PHE A 11 32.64 13.67 -32.17
CA PHE A 11 32.23 13.63 -30.76
C PHE A 11 31.35 12.40 -30.46
N PHE A 12 30.48 11.99 -31.38
CA PHE A 12 29.67 10.77 -31.21
C PHE A 12 30.53 9.50 -31.16
N SER A 13 31.54 9.35 -32.03
CA SER A 13 32.42 8.17 -32.00
C SER A 13 33.27 8.11 -30.73
N ILE A 14 33.81 9.24 -30.25
CA ILE A 14 34.56 9.30 -28.99
C ILE A 14 33.66 8.92 -27.80
N SER A 15 32.46 9.51 -27.69
CA SER A 15 31.51 9.15 -26.62
C SER A 15 31.08 7.68 -26.68
N TYR A 16 30.89 7.12 -27.88
CA TYR A 16 30.52 5.71 -28.05
C TYR A 16 31.66 4.76 -27.67
N CYS A 17 32.90 5.07 -28.06
CA CYS A 17 34.09 4.31 -27.65
C CYS A 17 34.36 4.41 -26.14
N ILE A 18 34.10 5.56 -25.50
CA ILE A 18 34.18 5.69 -24.04
C ILE A 18 33.09 4.88 -23.35
N LEU A 19 31.83 4.92 -23.84
CA LEU A 19 30.73 4.10 -23.31
C LEU A 19 31.00 2.60 -23.45
N LEU A 20 31.55 2.15 -24.58
CA LEU A 20 31.97 0.76 -24.78
C LEU A 20 33.17 0.40 -23.88
N GLY A 21 34.16 1.27 -23.75
CA GLY A 21 35.34 1.05 -22.91
C GLY A 21 34.98 0.94 -21.42
N VAL A 22 34.13 1.84 -20.92
CA VAL A 22 33.58 1.81 -19.55
C VAL A 22 32.66 0.59 -19.37
N GLY A 23 31.82 0.26 -20.36
CA GLY A 23 30.98 -0.93 -20.34
C GLY A 23 31.79 -2.22 -20.20
N VAL A 24 32.82 -2.40 -21.02
CA VAL A 24 33.75 -3.54 -20.94
C VAL A 24 34.48 -3.56 -19.59
N HIS A 25 34.98 -2.43 -19.09
CA HIS A 25 35.62 -2.37 -17.76
C HIS A 25 34.66 -2.72 -16.62
N SER A 26 33.39 -2.29 -16.69
CA SER A 26 32.39 -2.62 -15.67
C SER A 26 32.04 -4.12 -15.70
N ILE A 27 31.96 -4.72 -16.89
CA ILE A 27 31.71 -6.16 -17.06
C ILE A 27 32.90 -7.00 -16.56
N THR A 28 34.14 -6.61 -16.84
CA THR A 28 35.32 -7.34 -16.34
C THR A 28 35.49 -7.18 -14.82
N ALA A 29 35.23 -5.98 -14.27
CA ALA A 29 35.23 -5.76 -12.83
C ALA A 29 34.12 -6.56 -12.13
N GLN A 30 32.88 -6.52 -12.63
CA GLN A 30 31.76 -7.30 -12.09
C GLN A 30 32.06 -8.80 -12.11
N LYS A 31 32.61 -9.32 -13.22
CA LYS A 31 33.01 -10.73 -13.30
C LYS A 31 34.07 -11.10 -12.27
N SER A 32 35.09 -10.26 -12.09
CA SER A 32 36.13 -10.45 -11.07
C SER A 32 35.56 -10.48 -9.64
N GLU A 33 34.55 -9.66 -9.36
CA GLU A 33 33.84 -9.69 -8.07
C GLU A 33 32.99 -10.97 -7.88
N ILE A 34 32.32 -11.46 -8.93
CA ILE A 34 31.61 -12.77 -8.90
C ILE A 34 32.61 -13.91 -8.64
N ASP A 35 33.71 -13.97 -9.38
CA ASP A 35 34.73 -15.01 -9.24
C ASP A 35 35.34 -14.99 -7.82
N THR A 36 35.57 -13.79 -7.24
CA THR A 36 36.02 -13.62 -5.85
C THR A 36 34.99 -14.08 -4.82
N ALA A 37 33.70 -13.76 -5.02
CA ALA A 37 32.62 -14.21 -4.14
C ALA A 37 32.48 -15.74 -4.16
N GLN A 38 32.63 -16.36 -5.34
CA GLN A 38 32.59 -17.81 -5.51
C GLN A 38 33.81 -18.50 -4.86
N GLU A 39 35.00 -17.88 -4.90
CA GLU A 39 36.18 -18.40 -4.20
C GLU A 39 35.99 -18.36 -2.68
N PHE A 40 35.42 -17.27 -2.13
CA PHE A 40 35.04 -17.21 -0.71
C PHE A 40 33.95 -18.25 -0.35
N PHE A 41 32.96 -18.46 -1.21
CA PHE A 41 31.91 -19.46 -1.00
C PHE A 41 32.49 -20.89 -0.92
N GLU A 42 33.38 -21.27 -1.83
CA GLU A 42 34.03 -22.59 -1.79
C GLU A 42 35.05 -22.73 -0.64
N LYS A 43 35.73 -21.65 -0.24
CA LYS A 43 36.49 -21.62 1.02
C LYS A 43 35.56 -21.89 2.21
N GLY A 44 34.41 -21.25 2.28
CA GLY A 44 33.37 -21.50 3.29
C GLY A 44 32.95 -22.98 3.37
N ARG A 45 32.73 -23.63 2.22
CA ARG A 45 32.43 -25.07 2.12
C ARG A 45 33.61 -25.95 2.55
N SER A 46 34.84 -25.58 2.18
CA SER A 46 36.06 -26.29 2.56
C SER A 46 36.29 -26.28 4.07
N TYR A 47 36.14 -25.13 4.73
CA TYR A 47 36.23 -25.03 6.19
C TYR A 47 35.06 -25.75 6.90
N TYR A 48 33.84 -25.74 6.33
CA TYR A 48 32.71 -26.51 6.86
C TYR A 48 33.00 -28.02 6.88
N ARG A 49 33.52 -28.57 5.78
CA ARG A 49 33.91 -29.99 5.68
C ARG A 49 35.05 -30.41 6.62
N LYS A 50 35.83 -29.44 7.12
CA LYS A 50 36.89 -29.63 8.12
C LYS A 50 36.40 -29.38 9.55
N GLU A 51 35.08 -29.29 9.76
CA GLU A 51 34.41 -28.95 11.02
C GLU A 51 34.83 -27.60 11.64
N ASN A 52 35.55 -26.77 10.90
CA ASN A 52 35.90 -25.41 11.34
C ASN A 52 34.77 -24.45 10.95
N TYR A 53 33.67 -24.57 11.68
CA TYR A 53 32.45 -23.81 11.46
C TYR A 53 32.61 -22.30 11.70
N LYS A 54 33.60 -21.88 12.49
CA LYS A 54 33.89 -20.46 12.77
C LYS A 54 34.51 -19.76 11.55
N GLU A 55 35.55 -20.34 10.98
CA GLU A 55 36.18 -19.80 9.77
C GLU A 55 35.26 -19.97 8.55
N SER A 56 34.49 -21.07 8.48
CA SER A 56 33.43 -21.26 7.49
C SER A 56 32.42 -20.10 7.46
N VAL A 57 31.90 -19.69 8.62
CA VAL A 57 31.01 -18.51 8.76
C VAL A 57 31.67 -17.23 8.26
N ALA A 58 32.97 -17.02 8.55
CA ALA A 58 33.68 -15.82 8.10
C ALA A 58 33.76 -15.76 6.57
N TYR A 59 34.12 -16.86 5.91
CA TYR A 59 34.17 -16.92 4.45
C TYR A 59 32.79 -16.76 3.79
N TYR A 60 31.74 -17.37 4.35
CA TYR A 60 30.38 -17.16 3.83
C TYR A 60 29.89 -15.72 3.96
N LYS A 61 30.30 -14.96 5.01
CA LYS A 61 29.98 -13.53 5.09
C LYS A 61 30.61 -12.73 3.96
N ASN A 62 31.89 -12.96 3.68
CA ASN A 62 32.60 -12.24 2.61
C ASN A 62 31.95 -12.50 1.24
N ALA A 63 31.51 -13.74 0.98
CA ALA A 63 30.74 -14.09 -0.21
C ALA A 63 29.35 -13.42 -0.23
N GLU A 64 28.62 -13.45 0.89
CA GLU A 64 27.29 -12.86 1.06
C GLU A 64 27.29 -11.33 0.82
N GLU A 65 28.29 -10.62 1.31
CA GLU A 65 28.43 -9.16 1.12
C GLU A 65 28.63 -8.81 -0.37
N ILE A 66 29.43 -9.58 -1.10
CA ILE A 66 29.66 -9.36 -2.54
C ILE A 66 28.44 -9.78 -3.36
N PHE A 67 27.86 -10.97 -3.16
CA PHE A 67 26.65 -11.40 -3.87
C PHE A 67 25.49 -10.42 -3.66
N LYS A 68 25.35 -9.85 -2.45
CA LYS A 68 24.36 -8.82 -2.14
C LYS A 68 24.64 -7.49 -2.84
N LYS A 69 25.90 -7.07 -2.96
CA LYS A 69 26.31 -5.87 -3.72
C LYS A 69 25.97 -6.03 -5.21
N LEU A 70 26.14 -7.24 -5.76
CA LEU A 70 25.96 -7.55 -7.18
C LEU A 70 24.51 -7.87 -7.58
N GLY A 71 23.63 -8.16 -6.62
CA GLY A 71 22.25 -8.59 -6.89
C GLY A 71 22.11 -10.07 -7.25
N GLU A 72 23.10 -10.89 -6.91
CA GLU A 72 23.15 -12.33 -7.19
C GLU A 72 22.27 -13.14 -6.22
N GLU A 73 20.95 -12.90 -6.27
CA GLU A 73 19.95 -13.42 -5.32
C GLU A 73 20.04 -14.94 -5.09
N LYS A 74 20.27 -15.75 -6.15
CA LYS A 74 20.35 -17.22 -6.00
C LYS A 74 21.61 -17.66 -5.25
N SER A 75 22.75 -17.04 -5.55
CA SER A 75 24.02 -17.29 -4.86
C SER A 75 23.99 -16.76 -3.43
N LEU A 76 23.33 -15.62 -3.21
CA LEU A 76 23.06 -15.03 -1.90
C LEU A 76 22.21 -15.97 -1.04
N CYS A 77 21.09 -16.48 -1.58
CA CYS A 77 20.20 -17.44 -0.94
C CYS A 77 20.96 -18.69 -0.46
N LEU A 78 21.69 -19.35 -1.36
CA LEU A 78 22.48 -20.55 -1.04
C LEU A 78 23.57 -20.26 -0.01
N THR A 79 24.26 -19.11 -0.11
CA THR A 79 25.26 -18.67 0.87
C THR A 79 24.64 -18.45 2.25
N SER A 80 23.47 -17.81 2.33
CA SER A 80 22.74 -17.64 3.58
C SER A 80 22.31 -19.00 4.18
N THR A 81 21.84 -19.95 3.36
CA THR A 81 21.53 -21.33 3.79
C THR A 81 22.75 -22.03 4.41
N LEU A 82 23.90 -22.05 3.71
CA LEU A 82 25.11 -22.75 4.19
C LEU A 82 25.75 -22.06 5.40
N LYS A 83 25.68 -20.73 5.48
CA LYS A 83 26.03 -19.95 6.68
C LYS A 83 25.11 -20.31 7.86
N GLY A 84 23.82 -20.57 7.62
CA GLY A 84 22.87 -21.08 8.60
C GLY A 84 23.30 -22.44 9.17
N HIS A 85 23.66 -23.39 8.32
CA HIS A 85 24.23 -24.68 8.74
C HIS A 85 25.50 -24.48 9.58
N ALA A 86 26.43 -23.63 9.13
CA ALA A 86 27.67 -23.35 9.86
C ALA A 86 27.41 -22.71 11.25
N TYR A 87 26.45 -21.78 11.37
CA TYR A 87 26.05 -21.26 12.69
C TYR A 87 25.41 -22.33 13.58
N MET A 88 24.56 -23.21 13.03
CA MET A 88 23.88 -24.27 13.79
C MET A 88 24.86 -25.30 14.36
N MET A 89 25.88 -25.67 13.58
CA MET A 89 26.95 -26.57 14.01
C MET A 89 27.89 -25.91 15.03
N ASN A 90 28.11 -24.59 14.92
CA ASN A 90 28.87 -23.77 15.87
C ASN A 90 28.03 -23.31 17.09
N ASP A 91 26.97 -24.04 17.43
CA ASP A 91 25.99 -23.77 18.50
C ASP A 91 25.32 -22.38 18.54
N GLN A 92 25.49 -21.57 17.49
CA GLN A 92 24.94 -20.22 17.38
C GLN A 92 23.53 -20.25 16.79
N ASN A 93 22.63 -21.04 17.39
CA ASN A 93 21.30 -21.36 16.88
C ASN A 93 20.48 -20.12 16.44
N GLN A 94 20.49 -19.02 17.19
CA GLN A 94 19.76 -17.80 16.78
C GLN A 94 20.29 -17.22 15.46
N LYS A 95 21.61 -17.21 15.25
CA LYS A 95 22.21 -16.74 13.99
C LYS A 95 21.95 -17.71 12.83
N ALA A 96 21.70 -18.99 13.14
CA ALA A 96 21.21 -19.96 12.17
C ALA A 96 19.76 -19.64 11.76
N LEU A 97 18.86 -19.41 12.72
CA LEU A 97 17.49 -18.93 12.42
C LEU A 97 17.51 -17.66 11.56
N ASP A 98 18.29 -16.65 11.94
CA ASP A 98 18.45 -15.41 11.18
C ASP A 98 18.86 -15.67 9.72
N ALA A 99 19.83 -16.57 9.51
CA ALA A 99 20.35 -16.91 8.19
C ALA A 99 19.39 -17.77 7.35
N TYR A 100 18.68 -18.72 7.96
CA TYR A 100 17.65 -19.50 7.27
C TYR A 100 16.43 -18.64 6.92
N TYR A 101 15.98 -17.75 7.78
CA TYR A 101 14.91 -16.79 7.45
C TYR A 101 15.32 -15.82 6.33
N THR A 102 16.60 -15.38 6.32
CA THR A 102 17.15 -14.57 5.23
C THR A 102 17.10 -15.34 3.90
N SER A 103 17.54 -16.60 3.90
CA SER A 103 17.48 -17.47 2.73
C SER A 103 16.03 -17.72 2.28
N LEU A 104 15.13 -18.09 3.20
CA LEU A 104 13.72 -18.38 2.93
C LEU A 104 13.00 -17.19 2.28
N ALA A 105 13.28 -15.97 2.74
CA ALA A 105 12.72 -14.75 2.15
C ALA A 105 13.23 -14.49 0.72
N ILE A 106 14.49 -14.83 0.42
CA ILE A 106 15.06 -14.73 -0.94
C ILE A 106 14.48 -15.83 -1.83
N ALA A 107 14.45 -17.08 -1.37
CA ALA A 107 13.87 -18.22 -2.07
C ALA A 107 12.42 -17.95 -2.50
N GLN A 108 11.59 -17.45 -1.58
CA GLN A 108 10.19 -17.06 -1.86
C GLN A 108 10.08 -15.85 -2.79
N LYS A 109 11.03 -14.90 -2.75
CA LYS A 109 11.10 -13.75 -3.68
C LYS A 109 11.42 -14.19 -5.12
N ILE A 110 12.27 -15.21 -5.31
CA ILE A 110 12.71 -15.67 -6.64
C ILE A 110 11.96 -16.91 -7.14
N GLY A 111 11.10 -17.52 -6.33
CA GLY A 111 10.34 -18.74 -6.68
C GLY A 111 11.14 -20.04 -6.59
N ASP A 112 12.26 -20.06 -5.87
CA ASP A 112 13.15 -21.23 -5.75
C ASP A 112 12.65 -22.17 -4.63
N LEU A 113 11.73 -23.07 -4.99
CA LEU A 113 11.14 -24.06 -4.07
C LEU A 113 12.19 -25.02 -3.49
N ASP A 114 13.28 -25.28 -4.20
CA ASP A 114 14.38 -26.13 -3.77
C ASP A 114 15.11 -25.47 -2.58
N GLN A 115 15.50 -24.20 -2.69
CA GLN A 115 16.09 -23.46 -1.57
C GLN A 115 15.11 -23.26 -0.42
N GLU A 116 13.81 -23.06 -0.68
CA GLU A 116 12.80 -23.05 0.39
C GLU A 116 12.78 -24.39 1.16
N ALA A 117 12.82 -25.54 0.47
CA ALA A 117 12.82 -26.85 1.13
C ALA A 117 14.08 -27.11 1.98
N ILE A 118 15.26 -26.66 1.52
CA ILE A 118 16.50 -26.77 2.31
C ILE A 118 16.46 -25.80 3.51
N ALA A 119 16.08 -24.54 3.31
CA ALA A 119 16.02 -23.54 4.40
C ALA A 119 15.01 -23.95 5.48
N ASN A 120 13.85 -24.48 5.10
CA ASN A 120 12.86 -25.02 6.04
C ASN A 120 13.39 -26.23 6.82
N SER A 121 14.15 -27.12 6.19
CA SER A 121 14.79 -28.26 6.86
C SER A 121 15.86 -27.80 7.88
N GLY A 122 16.60 -26.74 7.57
CA GLY A 122 17.50 -26.05 8.50
C GLY A 122 16.77 -25.43 9.71
N LEU A 123 15.64 -24.76 9.47
CA LEU A 123 14.76 -24.23 10.54
C LEU A 123 14.25 -25.35 11.45
N VAL A 124 13.78 -26.46 10.88
CA VAL A 124 13.29 -27.65 11.61
C VAL A 124 14.34 -28.19 12.58
N LEU A 125 15.60 -28.35 12.13
CA LEU A 125 16.69 -28.81 12.99
C LEU A 125 16.97 -27.87 14.16
N VAL A 126 16.90 -26.54 13.95
CA VAL A 126 17.11 -25.56 15.04
C VAL A 126 15.93 -25.51 16.00
N TYR A 127 14.68 -25.58 15.52
CA TYR A 127 13.51 -25.66 16.38
C TYR A 127 13.54 -26.93 17.25
N LYS A 128 13.87 -28.09 16.66
CA LYS A 128 14.07 -29.35 17.39
C LYS A 128 15.15 -29.20 18.48
N LYS A 129 16.34 -28.69 18.11
CA LYS A 129 17.47 -28.40 19.03
C LYS A 129 17.13 -27.38 20.14
N THR A 130 16.00 -26.69 20.05
CA THR A 130 15.55 -25.66 21.00
C THR A 130 14.18 -25.96 21.61
N ASN A 131 13.69 -27.21 21.49
CA ASN A 131 12.41 -27.71 22.00
C ASN A 131 11.15 -27.00 21.45
N GLN A 132 11.25 -26.29 20.32
CA GLN A 132 10.14 -25.55 19.72
C GLN A 132 9.30 -26.42 18.78
N PHE A 133 8.80 -27.54 19.31
CA PHE A 133 8.25 -28.64 18.52
C PHE A 133 7.03 -28.25 17.66
N ASP A 134 6.16 -27.35 18.11
CA ASP A 134 5.03 -26.86 17.29
C ASP A 134 5.48 -26.10 16.03
N LYS A 135 6.53 -25.27 16.16
CA LYS A 135 7.14 -24.57 15.02
C LYS A 135 7.81 -25.58 14.08
N ALA A 136 8.52 -26.57 14.64
CA ALA A 136 9.12 -27.65 13.88
C ALA A 136 8.08 -28.47 13.09
N LEU A 137 7.00 -28.92 13.74
CA LEU A 137 5.90 -29.68 13.11
C LEU A 137 5.22 -28.89 12.00
N LYS A 138 4.97 -27.59 12.22
CA LYS A 138 4.34 -26.72 11.21
C LYS A 138 5.20 -26.58 9.95
N VAL A 139 6.50 -26.34 10.10
CA VAL A 139 7.44 -26.22 8.97
C VAL A 139 7.67 -27.59 8.31
N SER A 140 7.80 -28.65 9.11
CA SER A 140 7.97 -30.03 8.63
C SER A 140 6.80 -30.50 7.78
N ARG A 141 5.55 -30.29 8.23
CA ARG A 141 4.34 -30.57 7.44
C ARG A 141 4.32 -29.78 6.13
N LYS A 142 4.65 -28.48 6.13
CA LYS A 142 4.71 -27.69 4.88
C LYS A 142 5.71 -28.32 3.90
N THR A 143 6.92 -28.60 4.38
CA THR A 143 8.03 -29.10 3.57
C THR A 143 7.70 -30.46 2.95
N LEU A 144 7.19 -31.41 3.74
CA LEU A 144 6.78 -32.73 3.26
C LEU A 144 5.54 -32.69 2.33
N GLN A 145 4.71 -31.65 2.42
CA GLN A 145 3.57 -31.48 1.49
C GLN A 145 3.99 -30.86 0.15
N SER A 146 5.05 -30.04 0.11
CA SER A 146 5.52 -29.37 -1.11
C SER A 146 6.72 -30.06 -1.79
N ILE A 147 7.34 -31.07 -1.18
CA ILE A 147 8.59 -31.66 -1.68
C ILE A 147 8.45 -32.25 -3.10
N ASP A 148 7.29 -32.83 -3.42
CA ASP A 148 6.95 -33.35 -4.74
C ASP A 148 6.84 -32.27 -5.85
N GLN A 149 6.88 -30.98 -5.48
CA GLN A 149 6.87 -29.83 -6.38
C GLN A 149 8.29 -29.25 -6.60
N THR A 150 9.32 -29.80 -5.94
CA THR A 150 10.72 -29.41 -6.05
C THR A 150 11.47 -30.25 -7.09
N SER A 151 12.65 -29.81 -7.53
CA SER A 151 13.54 -30.66 -8.35
C SER A 151 14.09 -31.87 -7.59
N PHE A 152 13.94 -31.91 -6.26
CA PHE A 152 14.41 -33.02 -5.43
C PHE A 152 13.49 -34.24 -5.45
N LYS A 153 12.30 -34.17 -6.05
CA LYS A 153 11.38 -35.32 -6.13
C LYS A 153 12.12 -36.58 -6.61
N ASP A 154 11.87 -37.69 -5.92
CA ASP A 154 12.50 -38.99 -6.14
C ASP A 154 14.05 -39.00 -6.16
N THR A 155 14.71 -37.99 -5.55
CA THR A 155 16.18 -37.93 -5.37
C THR A 155 16.63 -38.22 -3.95
N LYS A 156 17.96 -38.36 -3.76
CA LYS A 156 18.56 -38.53 -2.43
C LYS A 156 18.27 -37.34 -1.50
N ILE A 157 18.12 -36.13 -2.04
CA ILE A 157 17.81 -34.93 -1.25
C ILE A 157 16.37 -34.99 -0.70
N HIS A 158 15.42 -35.58 -1.43
CA HIS A 158 14.07 -35.84 -0.90
C HIS A 158 14.12 -36.87 0.24
N VAL A 159 14.94 -37.93 0.14
CA VAL A 159 15.18 -38.82 1.29
C VAL A 159 15.79 -38.07 2.47
N ASP A 160 16.81 -37.23 2.27
CA ASP A 160 17.49 -36.50 3.34
C ASP A 160 16.56 -35.43 4.00
N ILE A 161 15.61 -34.90 3.23
CA ILE A 161 14.52 -34.06 3.74
C ILE A 161 13.51 -34.89 4.52
N ILE A 162 13.12 -36.08 4.05
CA ILE A 162 12.28 -37.03 4.81
C ILE A 162 12.95 -37.38 6.13
N THR A 163 14.21 -37.82 6.14
CA THR A 163 14.92 -38.22 7.38
C THR A 163 14.96 -37.09 8.40
N THR A 164 15.25 -35.86 7.95
CA THR A 164 15.28 -34.65 8.78
C THR A 164 13.91 -34.32 9.39
N ASN A 165 12.85 -34.41 8.59
CA ASN A 165 11.52 -33.96 9.00
C ASN A 165 10.74 -35.02 9.80
N VAL A 166 10.99 -36.31 9.54
CA VAL A 166 10.44 -37.46 10.28
C VAL A 166 10.84 -37.46 11.76
N GLU A 167 12.05 -37.00 12.08
CA GLU A 167 12.55 -36.96 13.45
C GLU A 167 11.72 -36.06 14.37
N VAL A 168 11.06 -35.02 13.82
CA VAL A 168 10.11 -34.17 14.60
C VAL A 168 8.84 -34.94 14.97
N TYR A 169 8.35 -35.82 14.09
CA TYR A 169 7.21 -36.68 14.40
C TYR A 169 7.57 -37.73 15.45
N LEU A 170 8.83 -38.18 15.48
CA LEU A 170 9.35 -39.09 16.51
C LEU A 170 9.47 -38.39 17.87
N ASP A 171 10.09 -37.21 17.91
CA ASP A 171 10.20 -36.36 19.12
C ASP A 171 8.84 -35.86 19.67
N THR A 172 7.75 -36.04 18.91
CA THR A 172 6.38 -35.71 19.32
C THR A 172 5.43 -36.91 19.34
N GLU A 173 5.99 -38.13 19.39
CA GLU A 173 5.28 -39.40 19.61
C GLU A 173 4.23 -39.75 18.52
N ARG A 174 4.35 -39.16 17.33
CA ARG A 174 3.45 -39.34 16.18
C ARG A 174 3.88 -40.54 15.32
N TYR A 175 3.93 -41.72 15.95
CA TYR A 175 4.53 -42.93 15.40
C TYR A 175 3.98 -43.35 14.03
N ASP A 176 2.66 -43.23 13.78
CA ASP A 176 2.07 -43.54 12.47
C ASP A 176 2.66 -42.69 11.34
N SER A 177 2.90 -41.40 11.61
CA SER A 177 3.54 -40.48 10.66
C SER A 177 5.02 -40.82 10.46
N VAL A 178 5.72 -41.27 11.50
CA VAL A 178 7.10 -41.75 11.38
C VAL A 178 7.18 -42.96 10.48
N VAL A 179 6.32 -43.97 10.70
CA VAL A 179 6.29 -45.20 9.89
C VAL A 179 5.94 -44.90 8.43
N TYR A 180 4.87 -44.13 8.19
CA TYR A 180 4.41 -43.75 6.84
C TYR A 180 5.52 -43.11 5.99
N TYR A 181 6.15 -42.04 6.51
CA TYR A 181 7.21 -41.35 5.78
C TYR A 181 8.52 -42.16 5.74
N ALA A 182 8.84 -42.94 6.79
CA ALA A 182 10.03 -43.79 6.78
C ALA A 182 9.94 -44.90 5.74
N ASP A 183 8.79 -45.55 5.55
CA ASP A 183 8.64 -46.59 4.53
C ASP A 183 8.72 -46.03 3.09
N GLN A 184 8.19 -44.82 2.85
CA GLN A 184 8.41 -44.10 1.59
C GLN A 184 9.89 -43.83 1.35
N GLY A 185 10.58 -43.25 2.34
CA GLY A 185 12.01 -42.96 2.25
C GLY A 185 12.87 -44.22 2.12
N ILE A 186 12.50 -45.34 2.74
CA ILE A 186 13.17 -46.65 2.61
C ILE A 186 12.99 -47.22 1.21
N ALA A 187 11.79 -47.16 0.63
CA ALA A 187 11.54 -47.60 -0.74
C ALA A 187 12.38 -46.77 -1.74
N MET A 188 12.34 -45.44 -1.62
CA MET A 188 13.14 -44.52 -2.42
C MET A 188 14.66 -44.77 -2.25
N SER A 189 15.13 -44.97 -1.02
CA SER A 189 16.54 -45.24 -0.74
C SER A 189 17.05 -46.57 -1.32
N LYS A 190 16.20 -47.60 -1.41
CA LYS A 190 16.53 -48.86 -2.09
C LYS A 190 16.76 -48.63 -3.58
N ILE A 191 15.84 -47.91 -4.24
CA ILE A 191 15.92 -47.58 -5.67
C ILE A 191 17.15 -46.73 -5.98
N LEU A 192 17.44 -45.73 -5.14
CA LEU A 192 18.55 -44.79 -5.31
C LEU A 192 19.91 -45.29 -4.81
N ASN A 193 19.99 -46.50 -4.25
CA ASN A 193 21.17 -47.02 -3.55
C ASN A 193 21.73 -45.98 -2.54
N HIS A 194 20.84 -45.45 -1.69
CA HIS A 194 21.14 -44.42 -0.69
C HIS A 194 21.29 -45.05 0.69
N LYS A 195 22.52 -45.44 1.02
CA LYS A 195 22.82 -46.28 2.18
C LYS A 195 22.67 -45.51 3.50
N GLU A 196 23.08 -44.26 3.49
CA GLU A 196 22.88 -43.29 4.56
C GLU A 196 21.38 -43.14 4.90
N GLY A 197 20.53 -42.91 3.89
CA GLY A 197 19.07 -42.86 4.05
C GLY A 197 18.46 -44.15 4.62
N LEU A 198 18.91 -45.33 4.16
CA LEU A 198 18.47 -46.62 4.71
C LEU A 198 18.84 -46.78 6.19
N ILE A 199 20.08 -46.44 6.58
CA ILE A 199 20.53 -46.53 7.96
C ILE A 199 19.64 -45.66 8.86
N ASP A 200 19.45 -44.40 8.47
CA ASP A 200 18.75 -43.41 9.29
C ASP A 200 17.26 -43.77 9.47
N LEU A 201 16.61 -44.24 8.41
CA LEU A 201 15.19 -44.62 8.44
C LEU A 201 14.94 -45.98 9.09
N TYR A 202 15.84 -46.97 8.92
CA TYR A 202 15.76 -48.21 9.68
C TYR A 202 15.97 -47.96 11.18
N ILE A 203 16.90 -47.08 11.59
CA ILE A 203 17.01 -46.66 12.98
C ILE A 203 15.69 -46.01 13.44
N LYS A 204 15.12 -45.07 12.67
CA LYS A 204 13.86 -44.40 13.03
C LYS A 204 12.67 -45.37 13.18
N LYS A 205 12.54 -46.40 12.33
CA LYS A 205 11.56 -47.49 12.55
C LYS A 205 11.88 -48.32 13.79
N GLY A 206 13.15 -48.67 14.02
CA GLY A 206 13.58 -49.39 15.22
C GLY A 206 13.23 -48.66 16.52
N VAL A 207 13.39 -47.33 16.55
CA VAL A 207 13.00 -46.49 17.68
C VAL A 207 11.47 -46.48 17.90
N VAL A 208 10.67 -46.41 16.83
CA VAL A 208 9.21 -46.53 16.94
C VAL A 208 8.80 -47.86 17.58
N PHE A 209 9.32 -48.99 17.09
CA PHE A 209 8.97 -50.30 17.64
C PHE A 209 9.43 -50.46 19.10
N TYR A 210 10.56 -49.85 19.50
CA TYR A 210 10.97 -49.80 20.91
C TYR A 210 9.94 -49.08 21.79
N TYR A 211 9.40 -47.94 21.34
CA TYR A 211 8.36 -47.20 22.07
C TYR A 211 6.96 -47.84 21.98
N GLN A 212 6.76 -48.76 21.05
CA GLN A 212 5.57 -49.62 20.95
C GLN A 212 5.74 -50.95 21.71
N GLU A 213 6.84 -51.11 22.47
CA GLU A 213 7.23 -52.30 23.23
C GLU A 213 7.48 -53.57 22.39
N ASP A 214 7.47 -53.46 21.05
CA ASP A 214 7.88 -54.52 20.12
C ASP A 214 9.41 -54.55 19.99
N TYR A 215 10.05 -55.11 21.01
CA TYR A 215 11.51 -55.23 21.07
C TYR A 215 12.09 -56.16 19.99
N GLU A 216 11.31 -57.06 19.41
CA GLU A 216 11.77 -57.96 18.35
C GLU A 216 11.86 -57.25 16.99
N GLN A 217 10.79 -56.55 16.57
CA GLN A 217 10.85 -55.69 15.38
C GLN A 217 11.86 -54.54 15.58
N SER A 218 11.94 -53.97 16.78
CA SER A 218 12.95 -52.95 17.08
C SER A 218 14.36 -53.44 16.78
N LEU A 219 14.73 -54.60 17.33
CA LEU A 219 16.05 -55.22 17.10
C LEU A 219 16.29 -55.57 15.63
N ASP A 220 15.30 -56.13 14.92
CA ASP A 220 15.41 -56.43 13.48
C ASP A 220 15.73 -55.18 12.64
N TYR A 221 15.01 -54.08 12.82
CA TYR A 221 15.29 -52.83 12.11
C TYR A 221 16.65 -52.21 12.52
N LEU A 222 17.02 -52.27 13.80
CA LEU A 222 18.32 -51.78 14.28
C LEU A 222 19.49 -52.61 13.73
N TYR A 223 19.34 -53.94 13.59
CA TYR A 223 20.33 -54.81 12.95
C TYR A 223 20.38 -54.66 11.43
N LYS A 224 19.26 -54.34 10.76
CA LYS A 224 19.27 -53.93 9.34
C LYS A 224 20.12 -52.67 9.13
N ALA A 225 20.05 -51.69 10.02
CA ALA A 225 20.93 -50.52 10.00
C ALA A 225 22.40 -50.90 10.31
N GLU A 226 22.65 -51.68 11.36
CA GLU A 226 24.00 -52.12 11.73
C GLU A 226 24.70 -52.89 10.60
N LYS A 227 23.99 -53.80 9.92
CA LYS A 227 24.54 -54.58 8.80
C LYS A 227 24.97 -53.70 7.62
N ILE A 228 24.33 -52.54 7.40
CA ILE A 228 24.78 -51.57 6.40
C ILE A 228 26.00 -50.80 6.93
N LEU A 229 25.97 -50.33 8.18
CA LEU A 229 27.08 -49.62 8.83
C LEU A 229 28.37 -50.46 8.91
N GLN A 230 28.27 -51.77 9.10
CA GLN A 230 29.42 -52.69 9.15
C GLN A 230 30.03 -52.93 7.76
N ASN A 231 29.20 -53.21 6.76
CA ASN A 231 29.64 -53.69 5.44
C ASN A 231 29.96 -52.57 4.41
N ASN A 232 29.92 -51.30 4.80
CA ASN A 232 30.10 -50.17 3.90
C ASN A 232 30.95 -49.07 4.54
N ASN A 233 31.70 -48.33 3.71
CA ASN A 233 32.25 -47.05 4.13
C ASN A 233 31.12 -46.01 4.14
N ILE A 234 30.81 -45.45 5.31
CA ILE A 234 29.68 -44.55 5.54
C ILE A 234 30.21 -43.24 6.16
N ASN A 235 29.88 -42.11 5.54
CA ASN A 235 30.23 -40.80 6.07
C ASN A 235 29.51 -40.56 7.41
N ASN A 236 30.21 -39.99 8.40
CA ASN A 236 29.67 -39.80 9.75
C ASN A 236 29.11 -41.10 10.41
N ARG A 237 29.73 -42.27 10.13
CA ARG A 237 29.33 -43.58 10.68
C ARG A 237 29.08 -43.59 12.20
N PHE A 238 29.82 -42.77 12.96
CA PHE A 238 29.76 -42.74 14.42
C PHE A 238 28.33 -42.48 14.95
N TYR A 239 27.69 -41.37 14.59
CA TYR A 239 26.41 -40.97 15.18
C TYR A 239 25.27 -42.01 15.05
N PRO A 240 24.96 -42.58 13.85
CA PRO A 240 23.96 -43.63 13.72
C PRO A 240 24.39 -44.94 14.40
N THR A 241 25.70 -45.23 14.50
CA THR A 241 26.19 -46.39 15.26
C THR A 241 25.88 -46.23 16.76
N VAL A 242 26.19 -45.06 17.34
CA VAL A 242 25.87 -44.74 18.75
C VAL A 242 24.36 -44.80 18.99
N ASN A 243 23.56 -44.19 18.11
CA ASN A 243 22.12 -44.14 18.27
C ASN A 243 21.50 -45.55 18.20
N SER A 244 21.91 -46.37 17.22
CA SER A 244 21.48 -47.76 17.12
C SER A 244 21.90 -48.57 18.36
N ASN A 245 23.15 -48.43 18.82
CA ASN A 245 23.66 -49.13 19.99
C ASN A 245 22.88 -48.79 21.27
N TYR A 246 22.48 -47.53 21.45
CA TYR A 246 21.65 -47.12 22.58
C TYR A 246 20.30 -47.86 22.55
N PHE A 247 19.57 -47.85 21.44
CA PHE A 247 18.26 -48.52 21.37
C PHE A 247 18.34 -50.05 21.39
N VAL A 248 19.40 -50.67 20.83
CA VAL A 248 19.67 -52.11 21.00
C VAL A 248 19.88 -52.44 22.48
N ALA A 249 20.63 -51.62 23.22
CA ALA A 249 20.82 -51.80 24.65
C ALA A 249 19.52 -51.55 25.45
N SER A 250 18.68 -50.59 25.05
CA SER A 250 17.37 -50.37 25.65
C SER A 250 16.45 -51.58 25.49
N CYS A 251 16.39 -52.18 24.29
CA CYS A 251 15.65 -53.43 24.06
C CYS A 251 16.15 -54.56 24.98
N TYR A 252 17.48 -54.75 25.06
CA TYR A 252 18.08 -55.71 25.98
C TYR A 252 17.79 -55.42 27.46
N TYR A 253 17.74 -54.15 27.88
CA TYR A 253 17.39 -53.77 29.25
C TYR A 253 15.94 -54.15 29.60
N GLN A 254 14.98 -53.88 28.71
CA GLN A 254 13.57 -54.28 28.91
C GLN A 254 13.40 -55.80 28.91
N GLN A 255 14.16 -56.51 28.06
CA GLN A 255 14.28 -57.98 28.06
C GLN A 255 15.07 -58.55 29.25
N GLN A 256 15.50 -57.73 30.22
CA GLN A 256 16.31 -58.10 31.40
C GLN A 256 17.68 -58.70 31.07
N LEU A 257 18.15 -58.57 29.83
CA LEU A 257 19.44 -59.04 29.33
C LEU A 257 20.56 -58.02 29.65
N TYR A 258 20.66 -57.63 30.92
CA TYR A 258 21.48 -56.50 31.38
C TYR A 258 22.95 -56.57 30.95
N ASP A 259 23.57 -57.75 30.95
CA ASP A 259 24.95 -57.91 30.48
C ASP A 259 25.13 -57.64 28.98
N LYS A 260 24.12 -57.95 28.14
CA LYS A 260 24.16 -57.59 26.72
C LYS A 260 24.02 -56.07 26.54
N ALA A 261 23.15 -55.43 27.33
CA ALA A 261 22.98 -53.98 27.34
C ALA A 261 24.29 -53.27 27.78
N ILE A 262 24.87 -53.67 28.91
CA ILE A 262 26.13 -53.11 29.44
C ILE A 262 27.25 -53.20 28.41
N ASN A 263 27.48 -54.38 27.82
CA ASN A 263 28.52 -54.55 26.80
C ASN A 263 28.30 -53.64 25.57
N ARG A 264 27.07 -53.50 25.08
CA ARG A 264 26.74 -52.65 23.93
C ARG A 264 26.94 -51.14 24.22
N LEU A 265 26.67 -50.72 25.45
CA LEU A 265 26.85 -49.32 25.90
C LEU A 265 28.32 -48.99 26.17
N LEU A 266 29.07 -49.89 26.81
CA LEU A 266 30.52 -49.68 27.07
C LEU A 266 31.33 -49.61 25.77
N LEU A 267 31.01 -50.42 24.75
CA LEU A 267 31.59 -50.30 23.41
C LEU A 267 31.38 -48.91 22.81
N THR A 268 30.19 -48.34 23.03
CA THR A 268 29.77 -47.04 22.50
C THR A 268 30.51 -45.89 23.19
N ILE A 269 30.58 -45.92 24.51
CA ILE A 269 31.28 -44.89 25.30
C ILE A 269 32.79 -44.96 25.06
N LYS A 270 33.38 -46.16 24.96
CA LYS A 270 34.82 -46.34 24.63
C LYS A 270 35.20 -45.78 23.26
N ALA A 271 34.26 -45.70 22.32
CA ALA A 271 34.47 -45.14 20.99
C ALA A 271 34.18 -43.62 20.89
N SER A 272 33.67 -42.99 21.95
CA SER A 272 33.24 -41.58 21.95
C SER A 272 34.39 -40.62 22.30
N ASP A 273 34.51 -39.50 21.59
CA ASP A 273 35.45 -38.43 21.93
C ASP A 273 34.87 -37.43 22.97
N LYS A 274 35.64 -36.41 23.36
CA LYS A 274 35.20 -35.40 24.35
C LYS A 274 34.03 -34.52 23.86
N ASN A 275 33.91 -34.31 22.55
CA ASN A 275 32.83 -33.54 21.91
C ASN A 275 31.55 -34.39 21.79
N ASP A 276 31.70 -35.71 21.66
CA ASP A 276 30.62 -36.68 21.60
C ASP A 276 29.85 -36.83 22.92
N LEU A 277 30.50 -36.67 24.08
CA LEU A 277 29.89 -36.93 25.41
C LEU A 277 28.59 -36.14 25.68
N LEU A 278 28.41 -34.97 25.07
CA LEU A 278 27.20 -34.15 25.23
C LEU A 278 26.07 -34.50 24.25
N LYS A 279 26.35 -35.31 23.20
CA LYS A 279 25.36 -35.76 22.22
C LYS A 279 24.36 -36.69 22.89
N LEU A 280 23.07 -36.54 22.56
CA LEU A 280 21.97 -37.16 23.32
C LEU A 280 22.13 -38.69 23.53
N PRO A 281 22.44 -39.52 22.51
CA PRO A 281 22.56 -40.97 22.72
C PRO A 281 23.77 -41.37 23.58
N VAL A 282 24.90 -40.64 23.49
CA VAL A 282 26.09 -40.88 24.34
C VAL A 282 25.78 -40.53 25.79
N ARG A 283 25.10 -39.40 26.03
CA ARG A 283 24.68 -39.00 27.37
C ARG A 283 23.70 -40.01 27.98
N GLN A 284 22.64 -40.38 27.24
CA GLN A 284 21.66 -41.35 27.75
C GLN A 284 22.25 -42.76 27.95
N SER A 285 23.30 -43.13 27.21
CA SER A 285 24.02 -44.38 27.44
C SER A 285 24.63 -44.48 28.84
N HIS A 286 25.02 -43.37 29.46
CA HIS A 286 25.51 -43.35 30.85
C HIS A 286 24.38 -43.60 31.86
N LEU A 287 23.19 -43.03 31.65
CA LEU A 287 22.01 -43.29 32.49
C LEU A 287 21.55 -44.75 32.36
N LEU A 288 21.50 -45.28 31.14
CA LEU A 288 21.09 -46.66 30.91
C LEU A 288 22.09 -47.67 31.50
N LEU A 289 23.40 -47.38 31.47
CA LEU A 289 24.39 -48.17 32.21
C LEU A 289 24.10 -48.16 33.72
N ALA A 290 23.86 -46.99 34.31
CA ALA A 290 23.54 -46.88 35.74
C ALA A 290 22.31 -47.71 36.13
N ASN A 291 21.27 -47.68 35.30
CA ASN A 291 20.06 -48.50 35.45
C ASN A 291 20.37 -50.01 35.31
N CYS A 292 21.20 -50.42 34.35
CA CYS A 292 21.60 -51.83 34.19
C CYS A 292 22.35 -52.35 35.42
N TYR A 293 23.31 -51.58 35.96
CA TYR A 293 24.04 -51.95 37.16
C TYR A 293 23.14 -51.94 38.41
N ALA A 294 22.20 -50.99 38.52
CA ALA A 294 21.20 -50.96 39.59
C ALA A 294 20.30 -52.22 39.56
N ALA A 295 19.81 -52.62 38.39
CA ALA A 295 19.03 -53.85 38.23
C ALA A 295 19.83 -55.11 38.58
N LYS A 296 21.14 -55.12 38.30
CA LYS A 296 22.08 -56.15 38.75
C LYS A 296 22.50 -56.04 40.23
N LYS A 297 21.99 -55.05 40.98
CA LYS A 297 22.36 -54.73 42.38
C LYS A 297 23.82 -54.33 42.60
N ASP A 298 24.51 -53.93 41.53
CA ASP A 298 25.83 -53.31 41.58
C ASP A 298 25.67 -51.81 41.81
N PHE A 299 25.51 -51.45 43.08
CA PHE A 299 25.25 -50.08 43.50
C PHE A 299 26.48 -49.17 43.37
N GLU A 300 27.70 -49.73 43.35
CA GLU A 300 28.93 -48.97 43.14
C GLU A 300 29.02 -48.47 41.69
N GLN A 301 28.90 -49.38 40.72
CA GLN A 301 28.89 -49.01 39.30
C GLN A 301 27.66 -48.16 38.96
N SER A 302 26.47 -48.48 39.51
CA SER A 302 25.28 -47.65 39.36
C SER A 302 25.53 -46.19 39.77
N THR A 303 26.10 -45.98 40.96
CA THR A 303 26.43 -44.64 41.48
C THR A 303 27.46 -43.92 40.61
N TYR A 304 28.51 -44.64 40.17
CA TYR A 304 29.53 -44.09 39.25
C TYR A 304 28.91 -43.59 37.93
N TRP A 305 28.10 -44.42 37.27
CA TRP A 305 27.51 -44.08 35.97
C TRP A 305 26.41 -42.99 36.10
N HIS A 306 25.65 -42.97 37.21
CA HIS A 306 24.76 -41.86 37.54
C HIS A 306 25.51 -40.54 37.72
N ALA A 307 26.63 -40.53 38.46
CA ALA A 307 27.43 -39.32 38.65
C ALA A 307 27.98 -38.76 37.33
N LYS A 308 28.42 -39.65 36.42
CA LYS A 308 28.81 -39.27 35.05
C LYS A 308 27.64 -38.66 34.27
N TYR A 309 26.47 -39.31 34.28
CA TYR A 309 25.29 -38.80 33.61
C TYR A 309 24.88 -37.40 34.11
N SER A 310 24.83 -37.21 35.43
CA SER A 310 24.44 -35.93 36.05
C SER A 310 25.37 -34.79 35.63
N SER A 311 26.69 -35.00 35.66
CA SER A 311 27.68 -34.01 35.23
C SER A 311 27.54 -33.66 33.73
N LEU A 312 27.33 -34.66 32.86
CA LEU A 312 27.10 -34.44 31.43
C LEU A 312 25.76 -33.73 31.15
N ASN A 313 24.73 -33.99 31.96
CA ASN A 313 23.42 -33.35 31.83
C ASN A 313 23.48 -31.88 32.29
N GLU A 314 24.13 -31.56 33.40
CA GLU A 314 24.32 -30.17 33.87
C GLU A 314 25.06 -29.33 32.80
N ALA A 315 26.17 -29.86 32.27
CA ALA A 315 26.93 -29.21 31.20
C ALA A 315 26.09 -28.99 29.92
N TYR A 316 25.20 -29.93 29.59
CA TYR A 316 24.27 -29.80 28.47
C TYR A 316 23.19 -28.74 28.70
N GLN A 317 22.50 -28.73 29.86
CA GLN A 317 21.46 -27.72 30.14
C GLN A 317 22.06 -26.31 30.15
N LYS A 318 23.22 -26.11 30.80
CA LYS A 318 23.92 -24.81 30.83
C LYS A 318 24.24 -24.25 29.43
N ARG A 319 24.55 -25.12 28.44
CA ARG A 319 24.71 -24.73 27.03
C ARG A 319 23.36 -24.44 26.35
N LYS A 320 22.32 -25.22 26.67
CA LYS A 320 20.97 -25.08 26.11
C LYS A 320 20.30 -23.76 26.55
N ASP A 321 20.29 -23.46 27.84
CA ASP A 321 19.57 -22.30 28.39
C ASP A 321 20.13 -20.97 27.88
N GLN A 322 21.46 -20.88 27.80
CA GLN A 322 22.18 -19.76 27.15
C GLN A 322 21.84 -19.55 25.67
N THR A 323 21.25 -20.54 25.03
CA THR A 323 20.85 -20.53 23.62
C THR A 323 19.36 -20.26 23.47
N VAL A 324 18.53 -20.87 24.32
CA VAL A 324 17.07 -20.67 24.35
C VAL A 324 16.71 -19.24 24.76
N ASN A 325 17.35 -18.68 25.79
CA ASN A 325 17.06 -17.32 26.24
C ASN A 325 17.35 -16.28 25.14
N LYS A 326 18.48 -16.42 24.43
CA LYS A 326 18.87 -15.54 23.30
C LYS A 326 17.93 -15.64 22.10
N ILE A 327 17.18 -16.73 21.97
CA ILE A 327 16.13 -16.87 20.95
C ILE A 327 14.88 -16.10 21.40
N TYR A 328 14.42 -16.30 22.64
CA TYR A 328 13.27 -15.56 23.15
C TYR A 328 13.51 -14.05 23.25
N GLU A 329 14.70 -13.61 23.66
CA GLU A 329 15.13 -12.20 23.64
C GLU A 329 14.97 -11.59 22.24
N LYS A 330 15.39 -12.31 21.19
CA LYS A 330 15.34 -11.81 19.82
C LYS A 330 13.97 -11.98 19.15
N GLU A 331 13.20 -13.02 19.47
CA GLU A 331 11.81 -13.14 19.03
C GLU A 331 10.94 -12.03 19.67
N ALA A 332 11.17 -11.69 20.93
CA ALA A 332 10.54 -10.54 21.58
C ALA A 332 10.92 -9.22 20.87
N GLN A 333 12.21 -9.02 20.55
CA GLN A 333 12.66 -7.85 19.80
C GLN A 333 12.02 -7.77 18.39
N GLN A 334 11.95 -8.88 17.65
CA GLN A 334 11.30 -8.94 16.33
C GLN A 334 9.79 -8.67 16.42
N LEU A 335 9.12 -9.16 17.47
CA LEU A 335 7.71 -8.86 17.73
C LEU A 335 7.51 -7.38 18.06
N GLU A 336 8.37 -6.79 18.89
CA GLU A 336 8.35 -5.37 19.25
C GLU A 336 8.58 -4.47 18.03
N ASP A 337 9.53 -4.80 17.17
CA ASP A 337 9.80 -4.07 15.92
C ASP A 337 8.66 -4.24 14.91
N GLY A 338 8.05 -5.43 14.83
CA GLY A 338 6.81 -5.64 14.07
C GLY A 338 5.65 -4.76 14.58
N ILE A 339 5.50 -4.64 15.90
CA ILE A 339 4.51 -3.76 16.54
C ILE A 339 4.81 -2.28 16.21
N LYS A 340 6.07 -1.83 16.25
CA LYS A 340 6.47 -0.46 15.85
C LYS A 340 6.11 -0.17 14.39
N VAL A 341 6.35 -1.11 13.48
CA VAL A 341 5.96 -0.99 12.05
C VAL A 341 4.44 -0.87 11.90
N LEU A 342 3.67 -1.74 12.56
CA LEU A 342 2.20 -1.71 12.51
C LEU A 342 1.63 -0.42 13.12
N GLN A 343 2.21 0.09 14.21
CA GLN A 343 1.84 1.39 14.80
C GLN A 343 2.17 2.55 13.85
N SER A 344 3.34 2.54 13.21
CA SER A 344 3.74 3.53 12.21
C SER A 344 2.79 3.57 11.01
N GLN A 345 2.39 2.40 10.50
CA GLN A 345 1.41 2.28 9.42
C GLN A 345 0.03 2.80 9.86
N ARG A 346 -0.48 2.35 11.02
CA ARG A 346 -1.76 2.81 11.60
C ARG A 346 -1.79 4.33 11.80
N ASN A 347 -0.68 4.95 12.19
CA ASN A 347 -0.58 6.41 12.37
C ASN A 347 -0.59 7.18 11.04
N LYS A 348 -0.03 6.63 9.96
CA LYS A 348 -0.12 7.22 8.61
C LYS A 348 -1.56 7.22 8.10
N ASP A 349 -2.28 6.11 8.27
CA ASP A 349 -3.68 6.01 7.84
C ASP A 349 -4.60 6.89 8.69
N LYS A 350 -4.39 6.95 10.01
CA LYS A 350 -5.12 7.88 10.91
C LYS A 350 -4.94 9.33 10.45
N THR A 351 -3.69 9.74 10.19
CA THR A 351 -3.34 11.07 9.67
C THR A 351 -4.04 11.39 8.34
N ARG A 352 -4.08 10.43 7.40
CA ARG A 352 -4.82 10.57 6.13
C ARG A 352 -6.32 10.81 6.36
N THR A 353 -6.95 10.06 7.26
CA THR A 353 -8.39 10.26 7.55
C THR A 353 -8.67 11.63 8.17
N THR A 354 -7.81 12.13 9.08
CA THR A 354 -7.94 13.48 9.65
C THR A 354 -7.91 14.56 8.58
N TYR A 355 -6.98 14.50 7.62
CA TYR A 355 -6.92 15.47 6.52
C TYR A 355 -8.15 15.39 5.60
N ALA A 356 -8.67 14.19 5.32
CA ALA A 356 -9.89 14.03 4.54
C ALA A 356 -11.12 14.70 5.20
N TYR A 357 -11.29 14.54 6.52
CA TYR A 357 -12.34 15.24 7.26
C TYR A 357 -12.15 16.77 7.27
N GLY A 358 -10.91 17.25 7.39
CA GLY A 358 -10.60 18.69 7.31
C GLY A 358 -10.97 19.31 5.96
N ILE A 359 -10.65 18.62 4.86
CA ILE A 359 -11.03 19.04 3.49
C ILE A 359 -12.56 19.01 3.31
N ALA A 360 -13.24 17.96 3.79
CA ALA A 360 -14.69 17.88 3.73
C ALA A 360 -15.38 19.02 4.50
N GLY A 361 -14.88 19.37 5.69
CA GLY A 361 -15.37 20.50 6.47
C GLY A 361 -15.19 21.86 5.77
N LEU A 362 -14.03 22.08 5.14
CA LEU A 362 -13.76 23.28 4.32
C LEU A 362 -14.73 23.40 3.14
N LEU A 363 -14.95 22.32 2.40
CA LEU A 363 -15.90 22.28 1.28
C LEU A 363 -17.34 22.56 1.73
N LEU A 364 -17.76 22.01 2.87
CA LEU A 364 -19.06 22.26 3.48
C LEU A 364 -19.23 23.75 3.87
N GLY A 365 -18.19 24.34 4.47
CA GLY A 365 -18.17 25.77 4.83
C GLY A 365 -18.32 26.69 3.60
N CYS A 366 -17.57 26.42 2.54
CA CYS A 366 -17.69 27.14 1.27
C CYS A 366 -19.10 27.02 0.66
N LEU A 367 -19.71 25.83 0.69
CA LEU A 367 -21.08 25.61 0.22
C LEU A 367 -22.10 26.45 1.00
N VAL A 368 -22.00 26.49 2.34
CA VAL A 368 -22.88 27.30 3.20
C VAL A 368 -22.74 28.79 2.90
N ILE A 369 -21.51 29.29 2.71
CA ILE A 369 -21.26 30.70 2.35
C ILE A 369 -21.92 31.04 1.01
N LEU A 370 -21.78 30.20 -0.01
CA LEU A 370 -22.42 30.40 -1.32
C LEU A 370 -23.96 30.45 -1.22
N VAL A 371 -24.57 29.54 -0.44
CA VAL A 371 -26.03 29.52 -0.22
C VAL A 371 -26.51 30.79 0.52
N VAL A 372 -25.75 31.30 1.49
CA VAL A 372 -26.05 32.54 2.21
C VAL A 372 -25.96 33.76 1.27
N LEU A 373 -24.91 33.84 0.44
CA LEU A 373 -24.75 34.93 -0.54
C LEU A 373 -25.88 34.92 -1.58
N TYR A 374 -26.25 33.74 -2.10
CA TYR A 374 -27.38 33.58 -3.02
C TYR A 374 -28.70 34.07 -2.38
N LYS A 375 -29.04 33.59 -1.18
CA LYS A 375 -30.27 34.00 -0.47
C LYS A 375 -30.28 35.51 -0.14
N ARG A 376 -29.13 36.10 0.21
CA ARG A 376 -29.00 37.57 0.40
C ARG A 376 -29.28 38.33 -0.90
N LYS A 377 -28.69 37.93 -2.03
CA LYS A 377 -28.91 38.60 -3.32
C LYS A 377 -30.34 38.44 -3.83
N GLN A 378 -30.96 37.27 -3.63
CA GLN A 378 -32.37 37.03 -3.97
C GLN A 378 -33.32 37.97 -3.19
N ARG A 379 -33.11 38.13 -1.87
CA ARG A 379 -33.89 39.06 -1.04
C ARG A 379 -33.71 40.52 -1.46
N SER A 380 -32.49 40.94 -1.82
CA SER A 380 -32.20 42.28 -2.34
C SER A 380 -32.97 42.57 -3.64
N ASN A 381 -32.89 41.69 -4.65
CA ASN A 381 -33.62 41.87 -5.91
C ASN A 381 -35.14 41.89 -5.71
N GLN A 382 -35.65 41.16 -4.70
CA GLN A 382 -37.07 41.10 -4.41
C GLN A 382 -37.64 42.41 -3.85
N ARG A 383 -36.86 43.16 -3.04
CA ARG A 383 -37.24 44.50 -2.53
C ARG A 383 -37.32 45.53 -3.66
N ILE A 384 -36.23 45.68 -4.42
CA ILE A 384 -36.10 46.63 -5.54
C ILE A 384 -37.27 46.49 -6.54
N PHE A 385 -37.68 45.26 -6.86
CA PHE A 385 -38.83 45.03 -7.73
C PHE A 385 -40.15 45.53 -7.14
N ASN A 386 -40.38 45.34 -5.84
CA ASN A 386 -41.63 45.75 -5.21
C ASN A 386 -41.74 47.29 -5.19
N GLU A 387 -40.63 47.97 -4.87
CA GLU A 387 -40.48 49.42 -4.96
C GLU A 387 -40.75 49.93 -6.39
N LEU A 388 -40.17 49.27 -7.40
CA LEU A 388 -40.38 49.62 -8.82
C LEU A 388 -41.85 49.45 -9.25
N LEU A 389 -42.51 48.35 -8.84
CA LEU A 389 -43.91 48.10 -9.16
C LEU A 389 -44.85 49.14 -8.50
N GLN A 390 -44.51 49.59 -7.30
CA GLN A 390 -45.22 50.68 -6.61
C GLN A 390 -45.04 52.01 -7.37
N GLN A 391 -43.82 52.35 -7.79
CA GLN A 391 -43.53 53.55 -8.58
C GLN A 391 -44.29 53.57 -9.92
N ILE A 392 -44.28 52.46 -10.68
CA ILE A 392 -45.01 52.36 -11.95
C ILE A 392 -46.52 52.55 -11.72
N THR A 393 -47.07 51.92 -10.69
CA THR A 393 -48.50 52.03 -10.39
C THR A 393 -48.90 53.45 -9.95
N ALA A 394 -48.03 54.16 -9.22
CA ALA A 394 -48.25 55.56 -8.85
C ALA A 394 -48.13 56.54 -10.05
N LEU A 395 -47.35 56.20 -11.08
CA LEU A 395 -47.33 56.95 -12.34
C LEU A 395 -48.62 56.70 -13.15
N GLU A 396 -49.12 55.46 -13.17
CA GLU A 396 -50.38 55.11 -13.85
C GLU A 396 -51.64 55.71 -13.18
N THR A 397 -51.65 56.00 -11.88
CA THR A 397 -52.72 56.83 -11.27
C THR A 397 -52.58 58.30 -11.61
N LYS A 398 -51.37 58.88 -11.52
CA LYS A 398 -51.17 60.30 -11.88
C LYS A 398 -51.53 60.61 -13.33
N GLU A 399 -51.23 59.71 -14.26
CA GLU A 399 -51.63 59.85 -15.67
C GLU A 399 -53.15 59.75 -15.91
N LYS A 400 -53.91 59.18 -14.96
CA LYS A 400 -55.38 59.19 -14.98
C LYS A 400 -55.97 60.43 -14.30
N GLU A 401 -55.37 60.90 -13.21
CA GLU A 401 -55.82 62.10 -12.49
C GLU A 401 -55.63 63.39 -13.29
N VAL A 402 -54.57 63.47 -14.11
CA VAL A 402 -54.26 64.62 -14.98
C VAL A 402 -55.27 64.81 -16.13
N VAL A 403 -56.20 63.88 -16.34
CA VAL A 403 -57.26 64.00 -17.37
C VAL A 403 -58.44 64.87 -16.90
N THR A 404 -58.57 65.14 -15.60
CA THR A 404 -59.86 65.54 -14.99
C THR A 404 -59.94 66.97 -14.44
N VAL A 405 -58.91 67.82 -14.60
CA VAL A 405 -58.97 69.24 -14.21
C VAL A 405 -58.29 70.14 -15.25
N LYS A 406 -58.94 71.26 -15.58
CA LYS A 406 -58.40 72.37 -16.37
C LYS A 406 -58.89 73.70 -15.79
N GLU A 407 -58.10 74.76 -15.99
CA GLU A 407 -58.30 76.12 -15.45
C GLU A 407 -58.14 76.16 -13.90
N THR A 408 -57.58 77.20 -13.27
CA THR A 408 -57.54 78.64 -13.60
C THR A 408 -56.08 79.20 -13.69
N THR A 409 -55.90 80.52 -13.62
CA THR A 409 -54.83 81.31 -14.29
C THR A 409 -53.91 82.11 -13.34
N LYS A 410 -52.81 82.69 -13.89
CA LYS A 410 -51.93 83.76 -13.34
C LYS A 410 -50.95 83.33 -12.20
N GLU A 411 -49.82 83.97 -11.84
CA GLU A 411 -48.82 84.97 -12.38
C GLU A 411 -47.67 85.09 -11.32
N ILE A 412 -46.46 85.63 -11.47
CA ILE A 412 -45.56 86.10 -12.58
C ILE A 412 -44.11 86.10 -12.01
N ALA A 413 -43.04 85.92 -12.84
CA ALA A 413 -41.69 86.56 -12.67
C ALA A 413 -40.57 85.97 -13.57
N LYS A 414 -40.02 86.82 -14.46
CA LYS A 414 -38.58 87.18 -14.70
C LYS A 414 -37.45 86.21 -14.25
N GLU A 415 -36.31 86.08 -14.94
CA GLU A 415 -35.75 86.83 -16.08
C GLU A 415 -34.62 86.02 -16.78
N VAL A 416 -34.72 85.72 -18.08
CA VAL A 416 -33.56 85.47 -18.99
C VAL A 416 -33.98 85.85 -20.42
N VAL A 417 -33.13 86.58 -21.16
CA VAL A 417 -33.40 86.95 -22.56
C VAL A 417 -33.19 85.75 -23.50
N ILE A 418 -34.22 84.93 -23.63
CA ILE A 418 -34.43 83.94 -24.69
C ILE A 418 -35.93 83.98 -25.03
N ASP A 419 -36.30 84.03 -26.30
CA ASP A 419 -37.68 84.15 -26.76
C ASP A 419 -38.61 83.07 -26.15
N GLU A 420 -39.45 83.47 -25.19
CA GLU A 420 -40.26 82.54 -24.38
C GLU A 420 -41.31 81.81 -25.24
N ASP A 421 -41.84 82.46 -26.27
CA ASP A 421 -42.79 81.82 -27.19
C ASP A 421 -42.14 80.70 -28.00
N THR A 422 -40.94 80.90 -28.56
CA THR A 422 -40.18 79.82 -29.23
C THR A 422 -39.82 78.70 -28.27
N VAL A 423 -39.44 78.99 -27.01
CA VAL A 423 -39.17 77.93 -26.01
C VAL A 423 -40.43 77.14 -25.69
N ASN A 424 -41.56 77.81 -25.50
CA ASN A 424 -42.85 77.18 -25.23
C ASN A 424 -43.35 76.35 -26.43
N GLU A 425 -43.19 76.80 -27.67
CA GLU A 425 -43.52 76.01 -28.87
C GLU A 425 -42.60 74.78 -29.03
N ILE A 426 -41.32 74.87 -28.65
CA ILE A 426 -40.42 73.71 -28.64
C ILE A 426 -40.82 72.70 -27.56
N LEU A 427 -41.26 73.16 -26.38
CA LEU A 427 -41.76 72.29 -25.31
C LEU A 427 -43.09 71.61 -25.69
N LYS A 428 -44.06 72.35 -26.24
CA LYS A 428 -45.29 71.77 -26.83
C LYS A 428 -44.95 70.77 -27.94
N GLY A 429 -43.95 71.07 -28.77
CA GLY A 429 -43.44 70.19 -29.83
C GLY A 429 -42.82 68.91 -29.30
N LEU A 430 -42.05 68.98 -28.20
CA LEU A 430 -41.50 67.84 -27.49
C LEU A 430 -42.61 66.97 -26.90
N ASP A 431 -43.51 67.54 -26.11
CA ASP A 431 -44.60 66.81 -25.46
C ASP A 431 -45.56 66.18 -26.49
N ARG A 432 -45.73 66.79 -27.67
CA ARG A 432 -46.45 66.16 -28.80
C ARG A 432 -45.71 64.95 -29.37
N LEU A 433 -44.37 64.97 -29.42
CA LEU A 433 -43.56 63.85 -29.88
C LEU A 433 -43.44 62.74 -28.80
N GLU A 434 -43.48 63.08 -27.52
CA GLU A 434 -43.68 62.13 -26.42
C GLU A 434 -45.03 61.40 -26.56
N ARG A 435 -46.13 62.16 -26.72
CA ARG A 435 -47.49 61.61 -26.93
C ARG A 435 -47.66 60.83 -28.24
N GLN A 436 -46.80 61.05 -29.24
CA GLN A 436 -46.76 60.29 -30.50
C GLN A 436 -45.78 59.10 -30.44
N GLU A 437 -45.30 58.74 -29.24
CA GLU A 437 -44.33 57.66 -28.99
C GLU A 437 -43.06 57.73 -29.87
N PHE A 438 -42.70 58.91 -30.36
CA PHE A 438 -41.64 59.09 -31.36
C PHE A 438 -40.27 58.61 -30.84
N PHE A 439 -40.09 58.63 -29.52
CA PHE A 439 -38.91 58.12 -28.82
C PHE A 439 -38.65 56.63 -29.07
N LEU A 440 -39.65 55.81 -29.40
CA LEU A 440 -39.49 54.38 -29.70
C LEU A 440 -38.77 54.11 -31.02
N ARG A 441 -38.69 55.07 -31.94
CA ARG A 441 -38.05 54.83 -33.24
C ARG A 441 -36.54 54.72 -33.12
N SER A 442 -35.94 53.80 -33.86
CA SER A 442 -34.48 53.58 -33.89
C SER A 442 -33.67 54.72 -34.54
N ASP A 443 -34.33 55.61 -35.29
CA ASP A 443 -33.76 56.85 -35.83
C ASP A 443 -33.88 58.05 -34.88
N CYS A 444 -34.66 57.94 -33.79
CA CYS A 444 -34.92 59.04 -32.87
C CYS A 444 -33.64 59.49 -32.13
N ASN A 445 -33.13 60.64 -32.53
CA ASN A 445 -31.96 61.31 -31.96
C ASN A 445 -32.14 62.84 -31.92
N LEU A 446 -31.26 63.54 -31.19
CA LEU A 446 -31.32 64.99 -30.96
C LEU A 446 -31.52 65.81 -32.24
N ARG A 447 -30.84 65.45 -33.36
CA ARG A 447 -30.95 66.15 -34.65
C ARG A 447 -32.31 65.91 -35.31
N THR A 448 -32.87 64.72 -35.20
CA THR A 448 -34.21 64.39 -35.75
C THR A 448 -35.35 65.04 -34.96
N ILE A 449 -35.25 65.12 -33.62
CA ILE A 449 -36.24 65.83 -32.82
C ILE A 449 -36.13 67.33 -33.08
N ALA A 450 -34.92 67.91 -33.10
CA ALA A 450 -34.72 69.33 -33.39
C ALA A 450 -35.37 69.74 -34.72
N LYS A 451 -35.14 68.97 -35.80
CA LYS A 451 -35.81 69.20 -37.09
C LYS A 451 -37.33 69.12 -37.02
N LYS A 452 -37.90 68.23 -36.19
CA LYS A 452 -39.35 68.06 -36.02
C LYS A 452 -40.02 69.15 -35.18
N VAL A 453 -39.29 69.74 -34.21
CA VAL A 453 -39.74 70.90 -33.41
C VAL A 453 -39.20 72.23 -33.96
N LYS A 454 -38.84 72.26 -35.26
CA LYS A 454 -38.39 73.44 -36.02
C LYS A 454 -37.21 74.22 -35.40
N THR A 455 -36.28 73.54 -34.73
CA THR A 455 -35.12 74.18 -34.08
C THR A 455 -33.79 73.47 -34.39
N ASN A 456 -32.68 73.96 -33.81
CA ASN A 456 -31.35 73.35 -33.94
C ASN A 456 -31.00 72.45 -32.73
N ALA A 457 -30.08 71.49 -32.95
CA ALA A 457 -29.72 70.48 -31.94
C ALA A 457 -29.11 71.07 -30.66
N THR A 458 -28.30 72.14 -30.77
CA THR A 458 -27.66 72.80 -29.64
C THR A 458 -28.69 73.48 -28.73
N TYR A 459 -29.65 74.19 -29.32
CA TYR A 459 -30.72 74.88 -28.63
C TYR A 459 -31.69 73.89 -27.97
N LEU A 460 -32.09 72.84 -28.68
CA LEU A 460 -32.89 71.74 -28.10
C LEU A 460 -32.17 71.06 -26.92
N SER A 461 -30.86 70.85 -27.03
CA SER A 461 -30.06 70.29 -25.93
C SER A 461 -30.06 71.22 -24.71
N LYS A 462 -29.90 72.54 -24.89
CA LYS A 462 -30.02 73.51 -23.79
C LYS A 462 -31.39 73.45 -23.12
N ILE A 463 -32.48 73.44 -23.90
CA ILE A 463 -33.86 73.36 -23.38
C ILE A 463 -34.10 72.06 -22.58
N ILE A 464 -33.67 70.90 -23.08
CA ILE A 464 -33.86 69.62 -22.37
C ILE A 464 -33.02 69.57 -21.08
N ASN A 465 -31.77 70.06 -21.10
CA ASN A 465 -30.95 70.18 -19.89
C ASN A 465 -31.56 71.14 -18.87
N LEU A 466 -32.18 72.25 -19.29
CA LEU A 466 -32.79 73.24 -18.41
C LEU A 466 -34.11 72.75 -17.79
N HIS A 467 -35.07 72.32 -18.63
CA HIS A 467 -36.43 72.01 -18.21
C HIS A 467 -36.63 70.56 -17.74
N LYS A 468 -36.00 69.58 -18.40
CA LYS A 468 -36.10 68.15 -18.03
C LYS A 468 -34.91 67.71 -17.13
N LYS A 469 -33.97 68.62 -16.80
CA LYS A 469 -32.81 68.46 -15.90
C LYS A 469 -31.87 67.29 -16.22
N LYS A 470 -31.82 66.87 -17.49
CA LYS A 470 -31.09 65.68 -17.98
C LYS A 470 -30.51 65.98 -19.36
N ASN A 471 -29.41 65.32 -19.72
CA ASN A 471 -28.94 65.35 -21.11
C ASN A 471 -29.89 64.53 -22.01
N PHE A 472 -29.84 64.80 -23.32
CA PHE A 472 -30.74 64.16 -24.29
C PHE A 472 -30.74 62.62 -24.25
N ASN A 473 -29.58 61.99 -24.03
CA ASN A 473 -29.48 60.54 -24.06
C ASN A 473 -30.15 59.92 -22.83
N ASP A 474 -29.97 60.49 -21.64
CA ASP A 474 -30.60 59.98 -20.43
C ASP A 474 -32.11 60.22 -20.44
N TYR A 475 -32.56 61.38 -20.92
CA TYR A 475 -33.98 61.68 -21.16
C TYR A 475 -34.63 60.69 -22.17
N LEU A 476 -33.98 60.42 -23.31
CA LEU A 476 -34.45 59.45 -24.30
C LEU A 476 -34.49 58.01 -23.74
N ASN A 477 -33.47 57.63 -22.97
CA ASN A 477 -33.42 56.31 -22.32
C ASN A 477 -34.52 56.17 -21.27
N GLU A 478 -34.77 57.19 -20.46
CA GLU A 478 -35.80 57.16 -19.43
C GLU A 478 -37.20 56.96 -20.04
N LEU A 479 -37.58 57.72 -21.06
CA LEU A 479 -38.84 57.54 -21.78
C LEU A 479 -39.00 56.10 -22.33
N ARG A 480 -37.94 55.53 -22.91
CA ARG A 480 -37.95 54.17 -23.45
C ARG A 480 -38.09 53.09 -22.38
N ILE A 481 -37.34 53.20 -21.27
CA ILE A 481 -37.41 52.22 -20.20
C ILE A 481 -38.74 52.34 -19.45
N ASP A 482 -39.24 53.54 -19.18
CA ASP A 482 -40.49 53.74 -18.44
C ASP A 482 -41.71 53.29 -19.27
N TYR A 483 -41.70 53.51 -20.59
CA TYR A 483 -42.64 52.87 -21.52
C TYR A 483 -42.54 51.33 -21.46
N ALA A 484 -41.33 50.78 -21.57
CA ALA A 484 -41.12 49.34 -21.53
C ALA A 484 -41.58 48.72 -20.21
N LEU A 485 -41.43 49.42 -19.07
CA LEU A 485 -41.91 48.98 -17.76
C LEU A 485 -43.43 48.88 -17.72
N LYS A 486 -44.15 49.88 -18.24
CA LYS A 486 -45.63 49.87 -18.36
C LYS A 486 -46.11 48.78 -19.33
N ARG A 487 -45.53 48.71 -20.53
CA ARG A 487 -45.92 47.72 -21.54
C ARG A 487 -45.62 46.29 -21.08
N LEU A 488 -44.47 46.03 -20.45
CA LEU A 488 -44.16 44.71 -19.85
C LEU A 488 -45.02 44.38 -18.63
N LYS A 489 -45.59 45.37 -17.92
CA LYS A 489 -46.60 45.14 -16.87
C LYS A 489 -47.94 44.74 -17.46
N ASN A 490 -48.39 45.42 -18.52
CA ASN A 490 -49.77 45.34 -18.98
C ASN A 490 -50.00 44.44 -20.22
N ASP A 491 -48.97 44.10 -21.00
CA ASP A 491 -49.05 43.29 -22.23
C ASP A 491 -48.38 41.90 -22.09
N LYS A 492 -49.22 40.85 -22.09
CA LYS A 492 -48.81 39.43 -21.97
C LYS A 492 -48.12 38.91 -23.24
N LYS A 493 -48.41 39.47 -24.42
CA LYS A 493 -47.76 39.11 -25.69
C LYS A 493 -46.36 39.74 -25.76
N PHE A 494 -46.22 41.01 -25.37
CA PHE A 494 -44.91 41.67 -25.30
C PHE A 494 -43.97 41.02 -24.27
N ARG A 495 -44.50 40.49 -23.15
CA ARG A 495 -43.71 39.67 -22.20
C ARG A 495 -43.15 38.37 -22.79
N ALA A 496 -43.76 37.81 -23.85
CA ALA A 496 -43.30 36.59 -24.50
C ALA A 496 -42.18 36.83 -25.53
N PHE A 497 -41.90 38.08 -25.89
CA PHE A 497 -40.84 38.43 -26.84
C PHE A 497 -39.44 38.22 -26.23
N SER A 498 -38.45 37.93 -27.09
CA SER A 498 -37.05 37.86 -26.66
C SER A 498 -36.54 39.23 -26.18
N ILE A 499 -35.54 39.25 -25.29
CA ILE A 499 -34.92 40.52 -24.83
C ILE A 499 -34.39 41.37 -26.01
N LYS A 500 -33.91 40.71 -27.08
CA LYS A 500 -33.48 41.36 -28.33
C LYS A 500 -34.67 41.97 -29.09
N SER A 501 -35.78 41.25 -29.22
CA SER A 501 -37.01 41.74 -29.84
C SER A 501 -37.59 42.94 -29.08
N ILE A 502 -37.66 42.85 -27.74
CA ILE A 502 -38.10 43.93 -26.85
C ILE A 502 -37.21 45.17 -27.01
N ALA A 503 -35.88 44.98 -27.06
CA ALA A 503 -34.93 46.06 -27.27
C ALA A 503 -35.16 46.77 -28.62
N THR A 504 -35.37 46.02 -29.70
CA THR A 504 -35.63 46.59 -31.04
C THR A 504 -36.95 47.34 -31.11
N GLU A 505 -38.03 46.79 -30.53
CA GLU A 505 -39.37 47.43 -30.49
C GLU A 505 -39.33 48.83 -29.87
N ILE A 506 -38.56 49.02 -28.78
CA ILE A 506 -38.44 50.31 -28.08
C ILE A 506 -37.25 51.16 -28.58
N GLY A 507 -36.66 50.80 -29.73
CA GLY A 507 -35.69 51.63 -30.45
C GLY A 507 -34.23 51.45 -30.09
N TYR A 508 -33.85 50.43 -29.30
CA TYR A 508 -32.45 50.08 -29.06
C TYR A 508 -31.88 49.25 -30.21
N LYS A 509 -30.61 49.52 -30.54
CA LYS A 509 -29.84 48.77 -31.55
C LYS A 509 -29.22 47.48 -31.02
N SER A 510 -29.22 47.27 -29.70
CA SER A 510 -28.79 46.01 -29.07
C SER A 510 -29.52 45.73 -27.76
N ASP A 511 -29.68 44.44 -27.47
CA ASP A 511 -30.16 43.88 -26.21
C ASP A 511 -29.24 44.24 -25.04
N TYR A 512 -27.92 44.26 -25.23
CA TYR A 512 -26.96 44.73 -24.23
C TYR A 512 -27.21 46.18 -23.82
N SER A 513 -27.46 47.08 -24.79
CA SER A 513 -27.74 48.49 -24.51
C SER A 513 -29.04 48.64 -23.72
N PHE A 514 -30.11 47.98 -24.17
CA PHE A 514 -31.38 47.92 -23.43
C PHE A 514 -31.18 47.38 -22.00
N ALA A 515 -30.55 46.21 -21.83
CA ALA A 515 -30.36 45.59 -20.53
C ALA A 515 -29.48 46.42 -19.59
N LYS A 516 -28.49 47.15 -20.12
CA LYS A 516 -27.68 48.11 -19.36
C LYS A 516 -28.52 49.28 -18.86
N HIS A 517 -29.23 49.99 -19.75
CA HIS A 517 -30.03 51.15 -19.36
C HIS A 517 -31.23 50.77 -18.47
N PHE A 518 -31.90 49.64 -18.75
CA PHE A 518 -32.93 49.07 -17.88
C PHE A 518 -32.37 48.80 -16.48
N LYS A 519 -31.19 48.18 -16.36
CA LYS A 519 -30.57 47.91 -15.05
C LYS A 519 -30.12 49.17 -14.32
N THR A 520 -29.62 50.18 -15.03
CA THR A 520 -29.28 51.49 -14.43
C THR A 520 -30.54 52.22 -13.93
N ARG A 521 -31.65 52.18 -14.68
CA ARG A 521 -32.92 52.81 -14.31
C ARG A 521 -33.69 52.10 -13.19
N THR A 522 -33.58 50.76 -13.10
CA THR A 522 -34.45 49.91 -12.26
C THR A 522 -33.73 49.11 -11.17
N GLY A 523 -32.40 49.04 -11.20
CA GLY A 523 -31.61 48.12 -10.36
C GLY A 523 -31.69 46.63 -10.73
N LEU A 524 -32.49 46.26 -11.74
CA LEU A 524 -32.81 44.87 -12.10
C LEU A 524 -32.40 44.52 -13.53
N ASN A 525 -32.11 43.24 -13.80
CA ASN A 525 -31.99 42.75 -15.17
C ASN A 525 -33.41 42.57 -15.78
N PRO A 526 -33.66 42.90 -17.06
CA PRO A 526 -34.97 42.74 -17.70
C PRO A 526 -35.60 41.34 -17.50
N SER A 527 -34.81 40.29 -17.68
CA SER A 527 -35.27 38.89 -17.55
C SER A 527 -35.74 38.52 -16.14
N TYR A 528 -35.26 39.20 -15.09
CA TYR A 528 -35.75 39.01 -13.73
C TYR A 528 -37.10 39.71 -13.53
N TYR A 529 -37.24 40.93 -14.05
CA TYR A 529 -38.49 41.69 -14.01
C TYR A 529 -39.62 40.96 -14.76
N ILE A 530 -39.38 40.54 -16.01
CA ILE A 530 -40.35 39.80 -16.84
C ILE A 530 -40.76 38.49 -16.15
N LYS A 531 -39.80 37.68 -15.68
CA LYS A 531 -40.09 36.41 -15.01
C LYS A 531 -40.88 36.58 -13.70
N LYS A 532 -40.66 37.68 -12.96
CA LYS A 532 -41.39 37.94 -11.72
C LYS A 532 -42.79 38.50 -11.97
N ILE A 533 -43.01 39.34 -13.00
CA ILE A 533 -44.36 39.76 -13.41
C ILE A 533 -45.16 38.56 -13.92
N ALA A 534 -44.60 37.74 -14.83
CA ALA A 534 -45.28 36.55 -15.33
C ALA A 534 -45.68 35.59 -14.20
N LYS A 535 -44.87 35.47 -13.14
CA LYS A 535 -45.26 34.70 -11.95
C LYS A 535 -46.39 35.38 -11.13
N GLN A 536 -46.34 36.70 -10.91
CA GLN A 536 -47.41 37.40 -10.19
C GLN A 536 -48.74 37.35 -10.93
N GLU A 537 -48.71 37.47 -12.26
CA GLU A 537 -49.87 37.28 -13.12
C GLU A 537 -50.40 35.84 -12.98
N HIS A 538 -49.57 34.83 -13.18
CA HIS A 538 -50.02 33.43 -13.07
C HIS A 538 -50.58 33.07 -11.69
N THR A 539 -50.02 33.61 -10.59
CA THR A 539 -50.58 33.43 -9.24
C THR A 539 -51.90 34.20 -9.04
N ARG A 540 -52.16 35.27 -9.80
CA ARG A 540 -53.46 35.96 -9.82
C ARG A 540 -54.48 35.20 -10.67
N ASP A 541 -54.07 34.69 -11.82
CA ASP A 541 -54.84 33.82 -12.73
C ASP A 541 -55.19 32.45 -12.08
N GLN A 542 -54.74 32.18 -10.84
CA GLN A 542 -55.04 31.00 -10.02
C GLN A 542 -55.86 31.31 -8.75
N LEU A 543 -56.24 32.57 -8.55
CA LEU A 543 -56.99 33.08 -7.37
C LEU A 543 -58.27 33.82 -7.78
N VAL A 544 -58.68 33.66 -9.04
CA VAL A 544 -59.89 34.20 -9.70
C VAL A 544 -60.50 33.06 -10.51
#